data_AF-A0A2V9KM94-F1
#
_entry.id   AF-A0A2V9KM94-F1
#
_cell.length_a   1.000
_cell.length_b   1.000
_cell.length_c   1.000
_cell.angle_alpha   90.00
_cell.angle_beta   90.00
_cell.angle_gamma   90.00
#
_symmetry.space_group_name_H-M   'P 1'
#
loop_
_entity.id
_entity.type
_entity.pdbx_description
1 polymer ?
#
loop_
_entity_poly.entity_id
_entity_poly.type
_entity_poly.pdbx_seq_one_letter_code
_entity_poly.pdbx_strand_id
1 'polypeptide(L)'
;ASGRTPYVLGGLRYARRLGAKTVALTSNPDAPIRRLADVSIVPVVGPEVIAGSTRMKAGTAQKLALNMLSTTVMVRLGRVFSNLM
;
A
#
# COMPACT_ATOMS: atom_id res chain seq x y z
N ALA A 1 -6.45 2.39 -2.59
CA ALA A 1 -7.08 3.40 -3.48
C ALA A 1 -7.64 4.60 -2.71
N SER A 2 -8.84 4.52 -2.11
CA SER A 2 -9.49 5.68 -1.46
C SER A 2 -8.82 6.14 -0.16
N GLY A 3 -8.23 5.18 0.57
CA GLY A 3 -7.58 5.40 1.86
C GLY A 3 -8.53 5.82 3.00
N ARG A 4 -9.82 5.54 2.86
CA ARG A 4 -10.86 5.82 3.87
C ARG A 4 -11.74 4.62 4.23
N THR A 5 -11.41 3.42 3.73
CA THR A 5 -12.22 2.21 3.93
C THR A 5 -12.27 1.82 5.42
N PRO A 6 -13.45 1.80 6.07
CA PRO A 6 -13.56 1.59 7.52
C PRO A 6 -12.89 0.31 8.03
N TYR A 7 -13.02 -0.79 7.29
CA TYR A 7 -12.36 -2.07 7.59
C TYR A 7 -10.84 -1.92 7.75
N VAL A 8 -10.18 -1.27 6.79
CA VAL A 8 -8.73 -1.08 6.79
C VAL A 8 -8.30 -0.12 7.89
N LEU A 9 -9.06 0.96 8.13
CA LEU A 9 -8.80 1.89 9.23
C LEU A 9 -8.91 1.20 10.60
N GLY A 10 -9.89 0.31 10.78
CA GLY A 10 -10.06 -0.51 11.97
C GLY A 10 -8.88 -1.46 12.21
N GLY A 11 -8.45 -2.17 11.15
CA GLY A 11 -7.29 -3.05 11.19
C GLY A 11 -6.00 -2.31 11.56
N LEU A 12 -5.73 -1.16 10.95
CA LEU A 12 -4.55 -0.35 11.27
C LEU A 12 -4.58 0.19 12.71
N ARG A 13 -5.73 0.66 13.20
CA ARG A 13 -5.87 1.07 14.60
C ARG A 13 -5.58 -0.08 15.55
N TYR A 14 -6.05 -1.29 15.25
CA TYR A 14 -5.77 -2.46 16.07
C TYR A 14 -4.29 -2.83 16.05
N ALA A 15 -3.67 -2.94 14.87
CA ALA A 15 -2.24 -3.22 14.73
C ALA A 15 -1.38 -2.20 15.50
N ARG A 16 -1.72 -0.91 15.42
CA ARG A 16 -1.04 0.15 16.16
C ARG A 16 -1.18 0.00 17.68
N ARG A 17 -2.36 -0.36 18.18
CA ARG A 17 -2.57 -0.66 19.63
C ARG A 17 -1.71 -1.82 20.11
N LEU A 18 -1.41 -2.79 19.25
CA LEU A 18 -0.51 -3.91 19.55
C LEU A 18 0.98 -3.56 19.41
N GLY A 19 1.34 -2.34 19.00
CA GLY A 19 2.72 -1.94 18.75
C GLY A 19 3.33 -2.49 17.46
N ALA A 20 2.52 -3.06 16.56
CA ALA A 20 3.00 -3.54 15.27
C ALA A 20 3.38 -2.37 14.35
N LYS A 21 4.40 -2.56 13.51
CA LYS A 21 4.72 -1.60 12.43
C LYS A 21 3.60 -1.60 11.40
N THR A 22 3.19 -0.42 10.98
CA THR A 22 2.04 -0.20 10.11
C THR A 22 2.42 0.52 8.83
N VAL A 23 1.92 0.02 7.69
CA VAL A 23 2.11 0.63 6.37
C VAL A 23 0.76 0.85 5.71
N ALA A 24 0.53 2.03 5.16
CA ALA A 24 -0.66 2.36 4.40
C ALA A 24 -0.34 2.50 2.91
N LEU A 25 -1.19 1.92 2.05
CA LEU A 25 -1.11 2.03 0.60
C LEU A 25 -2.39 2.63 0.03
N THR A 26 -2.31 3.83 -0.52
CA THR A 26 -3.45 4.61 -1.01
C THR A 26 -3.08 5.43 -2.23
N SER A 27 -4.07 5.89 -3.01
CA SER A 27 -3.83 6.76 -4.17
C SER A 27 -4.37 8.17 -3.96
N ASN A 28 -4.99 8.43 -2.81
CA ASN A 28 -5.46 9.74 -2.40
C ASN A 28 -4.44 10.35 -1.41
N PRO A 29 -3.82 11.50 -1.74
CA PRO A 29 -2.89 12.18 -0.85
C PRO A 29 -3.55 12.63 0.45
N ASP A 30 -4.83 12.99 0.47
CA ASP A 30 -5.47 13.53 1.68
C ASP A 30 -6.16 12.45 2.52
N ALA A 31 -5.85 11.18 2.25
CA ALA A 31 -6.54 10.07 2.87
C ALA A 31 -6.26 9.94 4.38
N PRO A 32 -7.29 9.70 5.22
CA PRO A 32 -7.13 9.58 6.66
C PRO A 32 -6.26 8.41 7.09
N ILE A 33 -6.16 7.36 6.26
CA ILE A 33 -5.29 6.20 6.51
C ILE A 33 -3.81 6.59 6.74
N ARG A 34 -3.35 7.71 6.16
CA ARG A 34 -1.97 8.20 6.32
C ARG A 34 -1.62 8.52 7.77
N ARG A 35 -2.61 9.02 8.54
CA ARG A 35 -2.41 9.38 9.95
C ARG A 35 -2.35 8.17 10.87
N LEU A 36 -2.76 7.00 10.39
CA LEU A 36 -2.81 5.76 11.17
C LEU A 36 -1.59 4.86 10.94
N ALA A 37 -0.80 5.11 9.89
CA ALA A 37 0.35 4.28 9.53
C ALA A 37 1.69 4.97 9.82
N ASP A 38 2.70 4.19 10.18
CA ASP A 38 4.07 4.67 10.37
C ASP A 38 4.73 5.04 9.03
N VAL A 39 4.40 4.30 7.98
CA VAL A 39 4.84 4.58 6.60
C VAL A 39 3.63 4.68 5.69
N SER A 40 3.61 5.70 4.84
CA SER A 40 2.55 5.90 3.84
C SER A 40 3.12 5.83 2.43
N ILE A 41 2.67 4.86 1.64
CA ILE A 41 2.96 4.71 0.21
C ILE A 41 1.79 5.31 -0.56
N VAL A 42 2.02 6.43 -1.26
CA VAL A 42 0.95 7.24 -1.86
C VAL A 42 1.18 7.53 -3.35
N PRO A 43 1.09 6.52 -4.24
CA PRO A 43 1.10 6.74 -5.67
C PRO A 43 -0.16 7.49 -6.12
N VAL A 44 -0.03 8.79 -6.38
CA VAL A 44 -1.10 9.65 -6.89
C VAL A 44 -1.27 9.40 -8.39
N VAL A 45 -2.29 8.62 -8.75
CA VAL A 45 -2.54 8.19 -10.14
C VAL A 45 -3.51 9.08 -10.93
N GLY A 46 -4.05 10.11 -10.28
CA GLY A 46 -5.08 11.00 -10.84
C GLY A 46 -6.46 10.32 -11.01
N PRO A 47 -7.45 11.03 -11.61
CA PRO A 47 -8.78 10.49 -11.85
C PRO A 47 -8.76 9.26 -12.76
N GLU A 48 -9.59 8.26 -12.45
CA GLU A 48 -9.74 7.08 -13.30
C GLU A 48 -10.54 7.41 -14.56
N VAL A 49 -10.26 6.69 -15.67
CA VAL A 49 -10.98 6.89 -16.94
C VAL A 49 -12.48 6.58 -16.81
N ILE A 50 -12.82 5.57 -16.00
CA ILE A 50 -14.18 5.35 -15.51
C ILE A 50 -14.23 5.89 -14.08
N ALA A 51 -15.04 6.92 -13.84
CA ALA A 51 -15.12 7.60 -12.56
C ALA A 51 -15.32 6.60 -11.41
N GLY A 52 -14.39 6.59 -10.44
CA GLY A 52 -14.44 5.71 -9.27
C GLY A 52 -14.01 4.26 -9.50
N SER A 53 -13.72 3.83 -10.73
CA SER A 53 -13.25 2.47 -11.05
C SER A 53 -11.79 2.25 -10.64
N THR A 54 -11.52 2.26 -9.34
CA THR A 54 -10.16 2.20 -8.79
C THR A 54 -9.46 0.86 -8.98
N ARG A 55 -10.13 -0.13 -9.60
CA ARG A 55 -9.49 -1.36 -10.07
C ARG A 55 -8.51 -1.13 -11.23
N MET A 56 -8.56 0.05 -11.85
CA MET A 56 -7.74 0.45 -12.98
C MET A 56 -6.38 0.98 -12.51
N LYS A 57 -6.07 2.28 -12.66
CA LYS A 57 -4.72 2.80 -12.37
C LYS A 57 -4.33 2.60 -10.91
N ALA A 58 -5.24 2.87 -9.97
CA ALA A 58 -4.97 2.68 -8.54
C ALA A 58 -4.73 1.20 -8.17
N GLY A 59 -5.38 0.27 -8.86
CA GLY A 59 -5.17 -1.18 -8.73
C GLY A 59 -3.80 -1.60 -9.28
N THR A 60 -3.45 -1.14 -10.47
CA THR A 60 -2.12 -1.36 -11.08
C THR A 60 -1.01 -0.82 -10.17
N ALA A 61 -1.16 0.39 -9.65
CA ALA A 61 -0.19 0.98 -8.72
C ALA A 61 -0.03 0.15 -7.45
N GLN A 62 -1.13 -0.40 -6.90
CA GLN A 62 -1.08 -1.28 -5.75
C GLN A 62 -0.34 -2.59 -6.03
N LYS A 63 -0.59 -3.22 -7.19
CA LYS A 63 0.14 -4.42 -7.63
C LYS A 63 1.64 -4.15 -7.71
N LEU A 64 2.05 -3.06 -8.36
CA LEU A 64 3.47 -2.71 -8.50
C LEU A 64 4.12 -2.48 -7.14
N ALA A 65 3.47 -1.74 -6.24
CA ALA A 65 3.98 -1.51 -4.89
C ALA A 65 4.11 -2.80 -4.08
N LEU A 66 3.09 -3.68 -4.10
CA LEU A 66 3.13 -4.96 -3.38
C LEU A 66 4.21 -5.89 -3.94
N ASN A 67 4.37 -5.95 -5.27
CA ASN A 67 5.45 -6.69 -5.92
C ASN A 67 6.82 -6.16 -5.48
N MET A 68 7.02 -4.84 -5.45
CA MET A 68 8.28 -4.26 -4.97
C MET A 68 8.54 -4.65 -3.52
N LEU A 69 7.54 -4.54 -2.64
CA LEU A 69 7.69 -4.90 -1.22
C LEU A 69 8.12 -6.37 -1.06
N SER A 70 7.38 -7.32 -1.64
CA SER A 70 7.70 -8.74 -1.47
C SER A 70 9.00 -9.13 -2.14
N THR A 71 9.24 -8.71 -3.38
CA THR A 71 10.46 -9.03 -4.12
C THR A 71 11.69 -8.44 -3.44
N THR A 72 11.66 -7.17 -3.03
CA THR A 72 12.80 -6.54 -2.35
C THR A 72 13.08 -7.18 -0.99
N VAL A 73 12.05 -7.60 -0.24
CA VAL A 73 12.25 -8.38 1.00
C VAL A 73 12.96 -9.70 0.70
N MET A 74 12.51 -10.46 -0.31
CA MET A 74 13.13 -11.75 -0.65
C MET A 74 14.58 -11.59 -1.14
N VAL A 75 14.87 -10.58 -1.94
CA VAL A 75 16.24 -10.24 -2.34
C VAL A 75 17.12 -9.92 -1.12
N ARG A 76 16.64 -9.07 -0.20
CA ARG A 76 17.40 -8.70 1.00
C ARG A 76 17.58 -9.85 1.99
N LEU A 77 16.69 -10.84 1.99
CA LEU A 77 16.81 -12.05 2.80
C LEU A 77 17.69 -13.13 2.14
N GLY A 78 18.34 -12.83 1.01
CA GLY A 78 19.24 -13.77 0.31
C GLY A 78 18.51 -14.90 -0.41
N ARG A 79 17.22 -14.72 -0.76
CA ARG A 79 16.43 -15.69 -1.53
C ARG A 79 16.55 -15.55 -3.04
N VAL A 80 17.51 -14.74 -3.49
CA VAL A 80 17.81 -14.46 -4.90
C VAL A 80 19.33 -14.34 -5.00
N PHE A 81 19.93 -15.01 -5.99
CA PHE A 81 21.36 -14.90 -6.29
C PHE A 81 21.56 -14.08 -7.55
N SER A 82 22.21 -12.92 -7.45
CA SER A 82 22.26 -11.94 -8.55
C SER A 82 20.83 -11.58 -9.00
N ASN A 83 20.42 -11.97 -10.21
CA ASN A 83 19.06 -11.84 -10.74
C ASN A 83 18.38 -13.20 -11.01
N LEU A 84 18.94 -14.28 -10.46
CA LEU A 84 18.42 -15.64 -10.55
C LEU A 84 17.60 -15.97 -9.30
N MET A 85 16.45 -16.59 -9.52
CA MET A 85 15.55 -17.04 -8.45
C MET A 85 16.10 -18.30 -7.78
#